data_AF-A0A2T6VFE8-F1
#
_entry.id   AF-A0A2T6VFE8-F1
#
_cell.length_a   1.000
_cell.length_b   1.000
_cell.length_c   1.000
_cell.angle_alpha   90.00
_cell.angle_beta   90.00
_cell.angle_gamma   90.00
#
_symmetry.space_group_name_H-M   'P 1'
#
loop_
_entity.id
_entity.type
_entity.pdbx_description
1 polymer ?
#
loop_
_entity_poly.entity_id
_entity_poly.type
_entity_poly.pdbx_seq_one_letter_code
_entity_poly.pdbx_strand_id
1 'polypeptide(L)'
;AIKPEIFIIENVKNLISCAKGYFLEEIKERLNALGYQLSYQILNAKDYGVPQNRERAFIVGASRFSFDFNLLEPSQSVNVQDAISDLAYLCSNEGAFESDYLNPIQSSYQALMRKNSPKLYNHQATNHSQAALEKLKLINKEQGKECLPKNLHGKQQFKSTWGRLNWNKISPT
;
A
#
# COMPACT_ATOMS: atom_id res chain seq x y z
N ALA A 1 -13.75 -27.10 16.63
CA ALA A 1 -13.69 -26.17 15.48
C ALA A 1 -14.34 -24.84 15.89
N ILE A 2 -13.77 -23.70 15.49
CA ILE A 2 -14.14 -22.35 16.00
C ILE A 2 -15.48 -21.83 15.43
N LYS A 3 -15.85 -22.20 14.19
CA LYS A 3 -17.14 -21.87 13.53
C LYS A 3 -17.61 -20.40 13.75
N PRO A 4 -16.85 -19.39 13.29
CA PRO A 4 -17.21 -17.98 13.48
C PRO A 4 -18.50 -17.60 12.74
N GLU A 5 -19.20 -16.57 13.21
CA GLU A 5 -20.39 -16.05 12.52
C GLU A 5 -20.03 -15.37 11.19
N ILE A 6 -18.89 -14.66 11.18
CA ILE A 6 -18.32 -13.92 10.05
C ILE A 6 -16.81 -14.15 10.04
N PHE A 7 -16.20 -14.29 8.85
CA PHE A 7 -14.76 -14.21 8.66
C PHE A 7 -14.42 -13.43 7.39
N ILE A 8 -13.17 -12.96 7.33
CA ILE A 8 -12.63 -12.26 6.16
C ILE A 8 -11.31 -12.93 5.77
N ILE A 9 -11.15 -13.19 4.48
CA ILE A 9 -9.88 -13.60 3.87
C ILE A 9 -9.40 -12.43 3.02
N GLU A 10 -8.21 -11.93 3.31
CA GLU A 10 -7.51 -10.94 2.48
C GLU A 10 -6.34 -11.60 1.76
N ASN A 11 -6.15 -11.27 0.49
CA ASN A 11 -4.99 -11.74 -0.28
C ASN A 11 -4.70 -10.83 -1.47
N VAL A 12 -3.60 -11.09 -2.19
CA VAL A 12 -3.32 -10.44 -3.49
C VAL A 12 -4.45 -10.68 -4.48
N LYS A 13 -4.69 -9.72 -5.37
CA LYS A 13 -5.75 -9.80 -6.40
C LYS A 13 -5.72 -11.08 -7.24
N ASN A 14 -4.52 -11.64 -7.41
CA ASN A 14 -4.29 -12.89 -8.12
C ASN A 14 -5.02 -14.10 -7.52
N LEU A 15 -5.38 -14.08 -6.23
CA LEU A 15 -6.19 -15.14 -5.64
C LEU A 15 -7.54 -15.30 -6.37
N ILE A 16 -8.16 -14.18 -6.75
CA ILE A 16 -9.45 -14.16 -7.47
C ILE A 16 -9.22 -14.30 -8.98
N SER A 17 -8.15 -13.73 -9.52
CA SER A 17 -7.98 -13.61 -10.98
C SER A 17 -7.13 -14.71 -11.65
N CYS A 18 -6.38 -15.52 -10.90
CA CYS A 18 -5.50 -16.55 -11.47
C CYS A 18 -6.19 -17.89 -11.70
N ALA A 19 -5.56 -18.75 -12.51
CA ALA A 19 -6.00 -20.12 -12.80
C ALA A 19 -7.47 -20.22 -13.27
N LYS A 20 -7.95 -19.21 -14.01
CA LYS A 20 -9.35 -19.09 -14.47
C LYS A 20 -10.38 -19.21 -13.32
N GLY A 21 -10.02 -18.76 -12.11
CA GLY A 21 -10.91 -18.79 -10.95
C GLY A 21 -10.85 -20.09 -10.14
N TYR A 22 -10.01 -21.07 -10.51
CA TYR A 22 -9.94 -22.37 -9.83
C TYR A 22 -9.84 -22.27 -8.30
N PHE A 23 -8.92 -21.44 -7.80
CA PHE A 23 -8.73 -21.28 -6.35
C PHE A 23 -9.95 -20.67 -5.65
N LEU A 24 -10.59 -19.70 -6.28
CA LEU A 24 -11.78 -19.08 -5.74
C LEU A 24 -12.95 -20.08 -5.69
N GLU A 25 -13.11 -20.89 -6.72
CA GLU A 25 -14.16 -21.91 -6.76
C GLU A 25 -13.92 -23.00 -5.71
N GLU A 26 -12.67 -23.44 -5.50
CA GLU A 26 -12.36 -24.40 -4.42
C GLU A 26 -12.66 -23.81 -3.03
N ILE A 27 -12.32 -22.55 -2.79
CA ILE A 27 -12.64 -21.83 -1.54
C ILE A 27 -14.16 -21.76 -1.34
N LYS A 28 -14.91 -21.39 -2.38
CA LYS A 28 -16.38 -21.34 -2.35
C LYS A 28 -16.98 -22.68 -2.03
N GLU A 29 -16.58 -23.73 -2.73
CA GLU A 29 -17.11 -25.08 -2.53
C GLU A 29 -16.94 -25.53 -1.08
N ARG A 30 -15.72 -25.41 -0.54
CA ARG A 30 -15.41 -25.85 0.83
C ARG A 30 -16.16 -25.04 1.88
N LEU A 31 -16.25 -23.72 1.75
CA LEU A 31 -16.85 -22.87 2.76
C LEU A 31 -18.39 -22.85 2.67
N ASN A 32 -18.95 -22.96 1.46
CA ASN A 32 -20.39 -23.16 1.27
C ASN A 32 -20.84 -24.50 1.89
N ALA A 33 -20.05 -25.57 1.74
CA ALA A 33 -20.32 -26.86 2.39
C ALA A 33 -20.30 -26.79 3.93
N LEU A 34 -19.62 -25.79 4.49
CA LEU A 34 -19.62 -25.50 5.93
C LEU A 34 -20.77 -24.57 6.35
N GLY A 35 -21.65 -24.17 5.43
CA GLY A 35 -22.83 -23.34 5.69
C GLY A 35 -22.60 -21.83 5.61
N TYR A 36 -21.51 -21.37 5.00
CA TYR A 36 -21.24 -19.95 4.82
C TYR A 36 -21.77 -19.44 3.48
N GLN A 37 -22.31 -18.23 3.49
CA GLN A 37 -22.57 -17.42 2.29
C GLN A 37 -21.33 -16.56 2.05
N LEU A 38 -20.77 -16.61 0.84
CA LEU A 38 -19.57 -15.87 0.49
C LEU A 38 -19.85 -14.70 -0.46
N SER A 39 -19.25 -13.56 -0.16
CA SER A 39 -19.12 -12.41 -1.06
C SER A 39 -17.64 -12.13 -1.30
N TYR A 40 -17.28 -11.64 -2.47
CA TYR A 40 -15.89 -11.28 -2.76
C TYR A 40 -15.77 -10.10 -3.71
N GLN A 41 -14.74 -9.28 -3.50
CA GLN A 41 -14.43 -8.15 -4.38
C GLN A 41 -12.92 -7.85 -4.34
N ILE A 42 -12.42 -7.28 -5.43
CA ILE A 42 -11.10 -6.63 -5.44
C ILE A 42 -11.31 -5.17 -5.07
N LEU A 43 -10.71 -4.73 -3.96
CA LEU A 43 -10.73 -3.35 -3.49
C LEU A 43 -9.36 -2.71 -3.65
N ASN A 44 -9.32 -1.41 -3.89
CA ASN A 44 -8.08 -0.64 -3.96
C ASN A 44 -7.99 0.35 -2.79
N ALA A 45 -6.88 0.31 -2.05
CA ALA A 45 -6.68 1.16 -0.88
C ALA A 45 -6.81 2.67 -1.19
N LYS A 46 -6.48 3.09 -2.41
CA LYS A 46 -6.60 4.48 -2.84
C LYS A 46 -8.04 5.01 -2.85
N ASP A 47 -9.02 4.13 -3.04
CA ASP A 47 -10.43 4.49 -3.08
C ASP A 47 -10.97 4.74 -1.66
N TYR A 48 -10.17 4.42 -0.63
CA TYR A 48 -10.48 4.57 0.79
C TYR A 48 -9.48 5.49 1.51
N GLY A 49 -8.91 6.47 0.80
CA GLY A 49 -8.11 7.54 1.40
C GLY A 49 -6.68 7.17 1.76
N VAL A 50 -6.19 6.01 1.31
CA VAL A 50 -4.77 5.63 1.48
C VAL A 50 -3.98 6.09 0.26
N PRO A 51 -2.86 6.81 0.39
CA PRO A 51 -2.08 7.35 -0.72
C PRO A 51 -1.25 6.29 -1.48
N GLN A 52 -1.82 5.10 -1.70
CA GLN A 52 -1.20 3.96 -2.37
C GLN A 52 -2.17 3.22 -3.29
N ASN A 53 -1.75 2.96 -4.53
CA ASN A 53 -2.48 2.17 -5.50
C ASN A 53 -2.29 0.67 -5.23
N ARG A 54 -2.99 0.13 -4.22
CA ARG A 54 -2.86 -1.24 -3.73
C ARG A 54 -4.17 -2.00 -3.83
N GLU A 55 -4.21 -2.94 -4.77
CA GLU A 55 -5.36 -3.84 -4.97
C GLU A 55 -5.24 -5.10 -4.12
N ARG A 56 -6.34 -5.49 -3.47
CA ARG A 56 -6.46 -6.71 -2.67
C ARG A 56 -7.79 -7.41 -2.89
N ALA A 57 -7.73 -8.72 -2.94
CA ALA A 57 -8.88 -9.60 -2.94
C ALA A 57 -9.40 -9.74 -1.51
N PHE A 58 -10.67 -9.43 -1.30
CA PHE A 58 -11.38 -9.67 -0.06
C PHE A 58 -12.47 -10.72 -0.31
N ILE A 59 -12.52 -11.74 0.54
CA ILE A 59 -13.62 -12.73 0.58
C ILE A 59 -14.21 -12.65 1.98
N VAL A 60 -15.49 -12.27 2.07
CA VAL A 60 -16.25 -12.22 3.31
C VAL A 60 -17.16 -13.43 3.34
N GLY A 61 -17.03 -14.26 4.37
CA GLY A 61 -17.95 -15.36 4.61
C GLY A 61 -18.78 -15.11 5.86
N ALA A 62 -20.11 -15.27 5.75
CA ALA A 62 -21.01 -15.15 6.89
C ALA A 62 -22.06 -16.27 6.90
N SER A 63 -22.43 -16.71 8.09
CA SER A 63 -23.31 -17.87 8.27
C SER A 63 -24.81 -17.56 8.06
N ARG A 64 -25.20 -16.28 8.07
CA ARG A 64 -26.62 -15.85 8.10
C ARG A 64 -27.01 -14.84 7.03
N PHE A 65 -26.03 -14.25 6.35
CA PHE A 65 -26.27 -13.19 5.36
C PHE A 65 -25.15 -13.15 4.32
N SER A 66 -25.38 -12.42 3.24
CA SER A 66 -24.38 -12.11 2.23
C SER A 66 -23.91 -10.66 2.43
N PHE A 67 -22.60 -10.45 2.43
CA PHE A 67 -22.04 -9.10 2.58
C PHE A 67 -22.15 -8.34 1.26
N ASP A 68 -22.68 -7.11 1.30
CA ASP A 68 -22.75 -6.23 0.13
C ASP A 68 -21.64 -5.19 0.17
N PHE A 69 -20.66 -5.33 -0.72
CA PHE A 69 -19.56 -4.38 -0.85
C PHE A 69 -19.98 -3.01 -1.38
N ASN A 70 -21.17 -2.88 -1.96
CA ASN A 70 -21.70 -1.57 -2.39
C ASN A 70 -22.04 -0.65 -1.22
N LEU A 71 -22.12 -1.20 0.01
CA LEU A 71 -22.30 -0.43 1.24
C LEU A 71 -21.01 0.24 1.72
N LEU A 72 -19.86 -0.06 1.09
CA LEU A 72 -18.60 0.59 1.43
C LEU A 72 -18.56 2.01 0.86
N GLU A 73 -18.28 2.99 1.71
CA GLU A 73 -18.19 4.39 1.30
C GLU A 73 -16.75 4.74 0.86
N PRO A 74 -16.55 5.18 -0.40
CA PRO A 74 -15.26 5.69 -0.84
C PRO A 74 -14.86 6.94 -0.05
N SER A 75 -13.56 7.14 0.13
CA SER A 75 -13.00 8.34 0.76
C SER A 75 -12.31 9.23 -0.28
N GLN A 76 -12.04 10.47 0.11
CA GLN A 76 -11.27 11.39 -0.74
C GLN A 76 -9.88 10.82 -1.05
N SER A 77 -9.49 10.87 -2.32
CA SER A 77 -8.15 10.46 -2.77
C SER A 77 -7.06 11.34 -2.16
N VAL A 78 -5.95 10.72 -1.76
CA VAL A 78 -4.80 11.37 -1.10
C VAL A 78 -3.56 11.11 -1.95
N ASN A 79 -2.78 12.16 -2.25
CA ASN A 79 -1.52 12.04 -2.99
C ASN A 79 -0.31 11.91 -2.05
N VAL A 80 0.88 11.68 -2.61
CA VAL A 80 2.13 11.56 -1.83
C VAL A 80 2.43 12.83 -1.04
N GLN A 81 2.17 14.02 -1.58
CA GLN A 81 2.41 15.28 -0.88
C GLN A 81 1.54 15.41 0.36
N ASP A 82 0.25 15.21 0.21
CA ASP A 82 -0.69 15.23 1.33
C ASP A 82 -0.31 14.19 2.40
N ALA A 83 0.35 13.10 2.02
CA ALA A 83 0.75 12.04 2.93
C ALA A 83 1.99 12.36 3.76
N ILE A 84 3.06 12.87 3.14
CA ILE A 84 4.40 12.89 3.76
C ILE A 84 5.14 14.22 3.67
N SER A 85 4.53 15.30 3.16
CA SER A 85 5.22 16.58 2.99
C SER A 85 5.64 17.25 4.31
N ASP A 86 5.04 16.87 5.44
CA ASP A 86 5.42 17.35 6.77
C ASP A 86 6.59 16.58 7.40
N LEU A 87 7.01 15.45 6.82
CA LEU A 87 8.16 14.71 7.33
C LEU A 87 9.46 15.43 7.00
N ALA A 88 10.37 15.49 7.96
CA ALA A 88 11.70 16.08 7.76
C ALA A 88 12.52 15.25 6.75
N TYR A 89 13.34 15.91 5.95
CA TYR A 89 14.27 15.20 5.07
C TYR A 89 15.30 14.41 5.90
N LEU A 90 15.65 13.20 5.44
CA LEU A 90 16.70 12.36 6.01
C LEU A 90 17.70 11.97 4.91
N CYS A 91 18.98 12.01 5.24
CA CYS A 91 20.02 11.33 4.46
C CYS A 91 19.95 9.81 4.73
N SER A 92 20.67 9.04 3.90
CA SER A 92 20.83 7.60 4.12
C SER A 92 21.43 7.33 5.50
N ASN A 93 20.90 6.33 6.21
CA ASN A 93 21.29 5.95 7.58
C ASN A 93 20.98 7.01 8.66
N GLU A 94 20.16 8.03 8.37
CA GLU A 94 19.65 8.96 9.37
C GLU A 94 18.25 8.58 9.88
N GLY A 95 17.84 9.24 10.95
CA GLY A 95 16.54 9.06 11.59
C GLY A 95 16.61 8.29 12.90
N ALA A 96 15.46 8.13 13.55
CA ALA A 96 15.36 7.47 14.85
C ALA A 96 14.01 6.74 15.01
N PHE A 97 13.94 5.84 15.99
CA PHE A 97 12.68 5.18 16.34
C PHE A 97 11.65 6.18 16.85
N GLU A 98 12.08 7.18 17.61
CA GLU A 98 11.26 8.25 18.15
C GLU A 98 11.97 9.58 17.94
N SER A 99 11.25 10.58 17.43
CA SER A 99 11.73 11.94 17.23
C SER A 99 10.59 12.95 17.37
N ASP A 100 10.94 14.24 17.43
CA ASP A 100 9.96 15.31 17.27
C ASP A 100 9.63 15.53 15.79
N TYR A 101 8.42 16.01 15.53
CA TYR A 101 8.08 16.55 14.22
C TYR A 101 8.70 17.93 14.06
N LEU A 102 9.58 18.08 13.07
CA LEU A 102 10.25 19.36 12.80
C LEU A 102 9.37 20.32 11.99
N ASN A 103 8.49 19.80 11.13
CA ASN A 103 7.60 20.61 10.30
C ASN A 103 6.16 20.56 10.82
N PRO A 104 5.40 21.66 10.63
CA PRO A 104 3.97 21.68 10.93
C PRO A 104 3.19 20.80 9.94
N ILE A 105 1.97 20.46 10.33
CA ILE A 105 0.97 19.81 9.48
C ILE A 105 0.68 20.70 8.26
N GLN A 106 0.59 20.10 7.08
CA GLN A 106 0.34 20.76 5.79
C GLN A 106 -0.94 20.27 5.09
N SER A 107 -1.52 19.14 5.52
CA SER A 107 -2.73 18.57 4.93
C SER A 107 -3.72 18.06 6.00
N SER A 108 -4.99 17.90 5.62
CA SER A 108 -5.99 17.25 6.48
C SER A 108 -5.65 15.78 6.77
N TYR A 109 -5.01 15.10 5.81
CA TYR A 109 -4.55 13.72 5.99
C TYR A 109 -3.47 13.62 7.07
N GLN A 110 -2.48 14.51 7.06
CA GLN A 110 -1.44 14.58 8.09
C GLN A 110 -2.05 14.90 9.46
N ALA A 111 -3.03 15.82 9.53
CA ALA A 111 -3.75 16.10 10.76
C ALA A 111 -4.43 14.84 11.33
N LEU A 112 -5.05 14.04 10.46
CA LEU A 112 -5.69 12.79 10.84
C LEU A 112 -4.67 11.73 11.29
N MET A 113 -3.58 11.52 10.54
CA MET A 113 -2.55 10.52 10.88
C MET A 113 -1.77 10.86 12.15
N ARG A 114 -1.59 12.14 12.44
CA ARG A 114 -0.90 12.62 13.65
C ARG A 114 -1.82 12.73 14.86
N LYS A 115 -3.11 12.45 14.71
CA LYS A 115 -4.09 12.51 15.81
C LYS A 115 -3.64 11.60 16.94
N ASN A 116 -3.49 12.17 18.13
CA ASN A 116 -3.00 11.48 19.34
C ASN A 116 -1.58 10.90 19.21
N SER A 117 -0.76 11.38 18.25
CA SER A 117 0.65 11.02 18.12
C SER A 117 1.53 12.22 18.48
N PRO A 118 1.98 12.35 19.74
CA PRO A 118 2.77 13.50 20.19
C PRO A 118 4.20 13.51 19.60
N LYS A 119 4.68 12.35 19.16
CA LYS A 119 6.01 12.13 18.58
C LYS A 119 5.90 11.52 17.18
N LEU A 120 6.96 11.66 16.40
CA LEU A 120 7.16 10.98 15.12
C LEU A 120 7.91 9.67 15.38
N TYR A 121 7.33 8.55 14.96
CA TYR A 121 7.95 7.24 15.14
C TYR A 121 8.40 6.64 13.81
N ASN A 122 9.46 5.83 13.87
CA ASN A 122 9.99 5.04 12.76
C ASN A 122 10.39 5.84 11.52
N HIS A 123 10.64 7.14 11.66
CA HIS A 123 11.19 7.97 10.59
C HIS A 123 12.69 7.70 10.48
N GLN A 124 13.04 6.59 9.83
CA GLN A 124 14.39 6.08 9.65
C GLN A 124 14.64 5.77 8.18
N ALA A 125 15.69 6.36 7.62
CA ALA A 125 16.11 6.09 6.26
C ALA A 125 16.94 4.81 6.21
N THR A 126 16.77 4.04 5.13
CA THR A 126 17.58 2.84 4.90
C THR A 126 19.07 3.21 4.78
N ASN A 127 19.95 2.38 5.35
CA ASN A 127 21.38 2.49 5.14
C ASN A 127 21.77 1.90 3.77
N HIS A 128 21.86 2.76 2.76
CA HIS A 128 22.20 2.35 1.41
C HIS A 128 23.71 2.24 1.19
N SER A 129 24.14 1.22 0.43
CA SER A 129 25.52 1.12 -0.05
C SER A 129 25.92 2.32 -0.92
N GLN A 130 27.22 2.62 -0.98
CA GLN A 130 27.76 3.70 -1.82
C GLN A 130 27.34 3.58 -3.30
N ALA A 131 27.40 2.38 -3.88
CA ALA A 131 26.99 2.14 -5.26
C ALA A 131 25.49 2.41 -5.48
N ALA A 132 24.63 2.16 -4.49
CA ALA A 132 23.22 2.50 -4.57
C ALA A 132 22.99 4.01 -4.47
N LEU A 133 23.72 4.70 -3.58
CA LEU A 133 23.67 6.16 -3.47
C LEU A 133 24.11 6.85 -4.76
N GLU A 134 25.17 6.37 -5.40
CA GLU A 134 25.63 6.89 -6.70
C GLU A 134 24.56 6.74 -7.78
N LYS A 135 23.86 5.61 -7.85
CA LYS A 135 22.72 5.42 -8.76
C LYS A 135 21.57 6.37 -8.43
N LEU A 136 21.20 6.49 -7.15
CA LEU A 136 20.11 7.38 -6.71
C LEU A 136 20.38 8.85 -7.03
N LYS A 137 21.64 9.29 -6.97
CA LYS A 137 22.05 10.65 -7.35
C LYS A 137 21.79 10.98 -8.82
N LEU A 138 21.83 9.98 -9.71
CA LEU A 138 21.60 10.16 -11.15
C LEU A 138 20.11 10.26 -11.52
N ILE A 139 19.20 9.90 -10.62
CA ILE A 139 17.77 9.90 -10.88
C ILE A 139 17.20 11.22 -10.39
N ASN A 140 16.71 12.04 -11.33
CA ASN A 140 16.08 13.31 -10.99
C ASN A 140 14.74 13.09 -10.27
N LYS A 141 14.27 14.13 -9.58
CA LYS A 141 12.98 14.13 -8.89
C LYS A 141 11.86 13.64 -9.81
N GLU A 142 11.02 12.75 -9.28
CA GLU A 142 9.84 12.20 -9.97
C GLU A 142 10.13 11.43 -11.27
N GLN A 143 11.40 11.12 -11.56
CA GLN A 143 11.83 10.27 -12.67
C GLN A 143 12.27 8.89 -12.16
N GLY A 144 12.54 7.97 -13.08
CA GLY A 144 12.97 6.61 -12.77
C GLY A 144 14.26 6.18 -13.46
N LYS A 145 14.38 4.86 -13.63
CA LYS A 145 15.58 4.21 -14.18
C LYS A 145 15.96 4.65 -15.58
N GLU A 146 15.06 5.28 -16.32
CA GLU A 146 15.33 5.89 -17.62
C GLU A 146 16.43 6.96 -17.56
N CYS A 147 16.67 7.57 -16.39
CA CYS A 147 17.80 8.47 -16.17
C CYS A 147 19.15 7.74 -16.07
N LEU A 148 19.14 6.45 -15.76
CA LEU A 148 20.37 5.68 -15.56
C LEU A 148 21.01 5.31 -16.91
N PRO A 149 22.34 5.40 -17.04
CA PRO A 149 23.07 4.81 -18.14
C PRO A 149 22.73 3.32 -18.34
N LYS A 150 22.63 2.86 -19.59
CA LYS A 150 22.21 1.49 -19.92
C LYS A 150 23.08 0.41 -19.27
N ASN A 151 24.37 0.68 -19.06
CA ASN A 151 25.29 -0.24 -18.38
C ASN A 151 24.99 -0.41 -16.87
N LEU A 152 24.22 0.49 -16.26
CA LEU A 152 23.79 0.39 -14.86
C LEU A 152 22.42 -0.26 -14.68
N HIS A 153 21.72 -0.56 -15.79
CA HIS A 153 20.45 -1.27 -15.76
C HIS A 153 20.70 -2.72 -15.35
N GLY A 154 19.97 -3.19 -14.34
CA GLY A 154 20.06 -4.59 -13.90
C GLY A 154 18.97 -5.45 -14.52
N LYS A 155 18.86 -6.69 -14.04
CA LYS A 155 17.82 -7.65 -14.44
C LYS A 155 16.50 -7.43 -13.69
N GLN A 156 16.14 -6.18 -13.37
CA GLN A 156 14.97 -5.92 -12.53
C GLN A 156 13.67 -6.17 -13.29
N GLN A 157 12.78 -6.95 -12.66
CA GLN A 157 11.49 -7.35 -13.24
C GLN A 157 10.45 -6.22 -13.16
N PHE A 158 10.55 -5.34 -12.15
CA PHE A 158 9.59 -4.26 -11.93
C PHE A 158 10.00 -2.97 -12.64
N LYS A 159 9.06 -2.38 -13.39
CA LYS A 159 9.28 -1.12 -14.13
C LYS A 159 9.60 0.06 -13.20
N SER A 160 9.01 0.08 -12.01
CA SER A 160 9.18 1.12 -10.98
C SER A 160 10.51 1.04 -10.22
N THR A 161 11.33 0.02 -10.46
CA THR A 161 12.64 -0.10 -9.79
C THR A 161 13.50 1.12 -10.12
N TRP A 162 14.10 1.73 -9.10
CA TRP A 162 14.84 3.00 -9.19
C TRP A 162 13.97 4.21 -9.56
N GLY A 163 12.67 4.17 -9.29
CA GLY A 163 11.76 5.32 -9.40
C GLY A 163 11.80 6.24 -8.17
N ARG A 164 11.70 7.55 -8.39
CA ARG A 164 11.31 8.51 -7.35
C ARG A 164 9.80 8.75 -7.42
N LEU A 165 9.17 8.87 -6.25
CA LEU A 165 7.75 9.21 -6.16
C LEU A 165 7.46 10.58 -6.78
N ASN A 166 6.25 10.74 -7.29
CA ASN A 166 5.71 12.02 -7.77
C ASN A 166 4.77 12.58 -6.70
N TRP A 167 5.00 13.82 -6.29
CA TRP A 167 4.30 14.44 -5.17
C TRP A 167 2.78 14.53 -5.39
N ASN A 168 2.36 14.82 -6.63
CA ASN A 168 0.96 15.03 -7.00
C ASN A 168 0.24 13.74 -7.41
N LYS A 169 0.89 12.58 -7.28
CA LYS A 169 0.30 11.27 -7.62
C LYS A 169 0.17 10.38 -6.40
N ILE A 170 -0.57 9.30 -6.56
CA ILE A 170 -0.71 8.21 -5.59
C ILE A 170 0.55 7.33 -5.69
N SER A 171 1.06 6.84 -4.56
CA SER A 171 2.20 5.91 -4.56
C SER A 171 1.86 4.63 -5.32
N PRO A 172 2.75 4.09 -6.17
CA PRO A 172 2.58 2.75 -6.73
C PRO A 172 2.68 1.65 -5.66
N THR A 173 2.34 0.42 -6.04
CA THR A 173 2.60 -0.82 -5.26
C THR A 173 3.85 -1.52 -5.77
#